data_AF-A0A969WGI0-F1
#
_entry.id   AF-A0A969WGI0-F1
#
_cell.length_a   1.000
_cell.length_b   1.000
_cell.length_c   1.000
_cell.angle_alpha   90.00
_cell.angle_beta   90.00
_cell.angle_gamma   90.00
#
_symmetry.space_group_name_H-M   'P 1'
#
loop_
_entity.id
_entity.type
_entity.pdbx_description
1 polymer ?
#
loop_
_entity_poly.entity_id
_entity_poly.type
_entity_poly.pdbx_seq_one_letter_code
_entity_poly.pdbx_strand_id
1 'polypeptide(L)'
;WLPYTERHMTTLACESCHVPQMYAPARQSYDWTVLQASGDPVVACRGIEGGGETFATALITGYQPVLLPRPNADGAAPLSPHNLVTSWYWVYGEEGAERPVPERALKAAWLDEDGQYPAAILDAFDSSGDGKLDETELIIDNEEKETLIASRLETQGLTNPRIAGEIQPYNINHNVTHGEWATKDCQTCHSEESRITQPMLLATNMPGGVTPTFVTNGTSVLSGKLITTEDGALYYQPVAEEDSLYILGHSSINLVDKLGAFILVVTILGVLAHGTLRFLAIRRNPNRHKPEVREVYMYTFYERLWHWLQTALIFGLIFTGLIIHKPDIFGAFSFAYIVQVHNILAAILVANAALALFYNLASGEIKQFLPQPHGFFNQAIEQTRFYLNGIFKGAEHPFEKSPERKLNPLQQATYFGLLNVLLPLQIITGTLIWGAQKWPELSARIGGLTYLAPTHTLITWLFASFIIMHVYLTTTGPTPLSNIKGMVMGWDEVEVGHSAAAPAQTD
;
A
#
# COMPACT_ATOMS: atom_id res chain seq x y z
N TRP A 1 19.67 11.65 -5.33
CA TRP A 1 18.39 11.85 -6.03
C TRP A 1 17.46 10.67 -5.75
N LEU A 2 17.94 9.43 -5.86
CA LEU A 2 17.18 8.23 -5.50
C LEU A 2 17.54 7.72 -4.08
N PRO A 3 16.64 7.79 -3.09
CA PRO A 3 16.82 7.10 -1.82
C PRO A 3 16.91 5.59 -2.06
N TYR A 4 17.67 4.87 -1.23
CA TYR A 4 17.79 3.41 -1.32
C TYR A 4 18.22 2.88 -2.70
N THR A 5 19.30 3.43 -3.26
CA THR A 5 19.77 3.12 -4.63
C THR A 5 19.95 1.63 -4.89
N GLU A 6 20.55 0.88 -3.97
CA GLU A 6 20.81 -0.56 -4.13
C GLU A 6 19.50 -1.36 -4.25
N ARG A 7 18.47 -0.98 -3.47
CA ARG A 7 17.17 -1.63 -3.56
C ARG A 7 16.48 -1.34 -4.89
N HIS A 8 16.58 -0.10 -5.37
CA HIS A 8 16.02 0.24 -6.68
C HIS A 8 16.75 -0.50 -7.81
N MET A 9 18.08 -0.51 -7.82
CA MET A 9 18.85 -1.16 -8.89
C MET A 9 18.77 -2.68 -8.90
N THR A 10 18.33 -3.30 -7.80
CA THR A 10 18.04 -4.75 -7.74
C THR A 10 16.59 -5.08 -8.14
N THR A 11 15.68 -4.11 -8.04
CA THR A 11 14.24 -4.31 -8.31
C THR A 11 13.84 -3.81 -9.70
N LEU A 12 14.49 -2.75 -10.19
CA LEU A 12 14.18 -2.07 -11.44
C LEU A 12 15.37 -2.15 -12.39
N ALA A 13 15.10 -2.47 -13.65
CA ALA A 13 16.07 -2.29 -14.73
C ALA A 13 16.28 -0.80 -14.99
N CYS A 14 17.43 -0.42 -15.57
CA CYS A 14 17.70 0.97 -15.94
C CYS A 14 16.59 1.52 -16.86
N GLU A 15 16.14 0.70 -17.80
CA GLU A 15 15.09 0.99 -18.77
C GLU A 15 13.77 1.36 -18.09
N SER A 16 13.49 0.86 -16.88
CA SER A 16 12.28 1.22 -16.14
C SER A 16 12.24 2.69 -15.75
N CYS A 17 13.38 3.31 -15.42
CA CYS A 17 13.44 4.74 -15.16
C CYS A 17 13.67 5.58 -16.43
N HIS A 18 14.36 4.99 -17.41
CA HIS A 18 14.84 5.69 -18.60
C HIS A 18 13.94 5.55 -19.83
N VAL A 19 12.93 4.69 -19.79
CA VAL A 19 11.86 4.57 -20.80
C VAL A 19 10.51 4.80 -20.11
N PRO A 20 10.22 6.01 -19.59
CA PRO A 20 8.98 6.27 -18.87
C PRO A 20 7.75 6.38 -19.77
N GLN A 21 7.98 6.78 -21.02
CA GLN A 21 6.98 6.94 -22.07
C GLN A 21 7.64 6.50 -23.38
N MET A 22 6.88 5.77 -24.20
CA MET A 22 7.25 5.47 -25.58
C MET A 22 6.66 6.50 -26.50
N TYR A 23 7.48 7.35 -27.10
CA TYR A 23 7.06 8.37 -28.09
C TYR A 23 6.91 7.82 -29.51
N ALA A 24 6.53 6.55 -29.63
CA ALA A 24 6.33 5.87 -30.91
C ALA A 24 5.13 4.94 -30.80
N PRO A 25 4.38 4.73 -31.91
CA PRO A 25 3.36 3.70 -31.95
C PRO A 25 3.97 2.31 -31.74
N ALA A 26 3.15 1.40 -31.22
CA ALA A 26 3.49 -0.01 -31.17
C ALA A 26 2.28 -0.86 -31.56
N ARG A 27 2.55 -2.10 -31.99
CA ARG A 27 1.48 -3.09 -32.20
C ARG A 27 0.80 -3.38 -30.87
N GLN A 28 -0.53 -3.37 -30.88
CA GLN A 28 -1.37 -3.70 -29.73
C GLN A 28 -1.96 -5.09 -29.91
N SER A 29 -2.57 -5.36 -31.05
CA SER A 29 -3.12 -6.67 -31.34
C SER A 29 -3.09 -7.02 -32.83
N TYR A 30 -3.11 -8.32 -33.10
CA TYR A 30 -3.39 -8.91 -34.41
C TYR A 30 -4.65 -9.75 -34.29
N ASP A 31 -5.63 -9.50 -35.14
CA ASP A 31 -6.82 -10.32 -35.27
C ASP A 31 -6.78 -11.06 -36.61
N TRP A 32 -6.27 -12.30 -36.57
CA TRP A 32 -6.30 -13.25 -37.68
C TRP A 32 -7.61 -14.05 -37.73
N THR A 33 -8.60 -13.72 -36.90
CA THR A 33 -9.92 -14.36 -37.00
C THR A 33 -10.74 -13.80 -38.16
N VAL A 34 -10.46 -12.55 -38.51
CA VAL A 34 -11.01 -11.79 -39.64
C VAL A 34 -9.92 -11.40 -40.63
N LEU A 35 -10.28 -11.23 -41.91
CA LEU A 35 -9.35 -10.77 -42.94
C LEU A 35 -9.88 -9.56 -43.69
N GLN A 36 -9.00 -8.58 -43.91
CA GLN A 36 -9.22 -7.48 -44.84
C GLN A 36 -9.26 -7.99 -46.28
N ALA A 37 -9.74 -7.17 -47.22
CA ALA A 37 -9.76 -7.53 -48.64
C ALA A 37 -8.35 -7.78 -49.24
N SER A 38 -7.29 -7.25 -48.61
CA SER A 38 -5.90 -7.58 -48.94
C SER A 38 -5.49 -9.00 -48.53
N GLY A 39 -6.29 -9.65 -47.69
CA GLY A 39 -5.98 -10.93 -47.05
C GLY A 39 -5.07 -10.81 -45.83
N ASP A 40 -4.87 -9.59 -45.32
CA ASP A 40 -4.13 -9.30 -44.09
C ASP A 40 -5.09 -9.29 -42.87
N PRO A 41 -4.58 -9.55 -41.65
CA PRO A 41 -5.40 -9.48 -40.43
C PRO A 41 -5.80 -8.03 -40.13
N VAL A 42 -6.81 -7.85 -39.28
CA VAL A 42 -7.06 -6.55 -38.65
C VAL A 42 -5.98 -6.31 -37.59
N VAL A 43 -5.39 -5.11 -37.59
CA VAL A 43 -4.25 -4.79 -36.71
C VAL A 43 -4.52 -3.52 -35.95
N ALA A 44 -4.56 -3.62 -34.61
CA ALA A 44 -4.64 -2.45 -33.76
C ALA A 44 -3.23 -1.99 -33.34
N CYS A 45 -3.05 -0.67 -33.31
CA CYS A 45 -1.84 -0.03 -32.78
C CYS A 45 -2.19 0.80 -31.55
N ARG A 46 -1.26 0.84 -30.58
CA ARG A 46 -1.32 1.73 -29.43
C ARG A 46 -0.43 2.95 -29.64
N GLY A 47 -0.74 4.04 -28.96
CA GLY A 47 0.01 5.29 -28.99
C GLY A 47 -0.19 6.11 -30.26
N ILE A 48 -1.37 5.98 -30.88
CA ILE A 48 -1.84 6.81 -31.97
C ILE A 48 -3.30 7.23 -31.76
N GLU A 49 -3.67 8.39 -32.30
CA GLU A 49 -5.04 8.91 -32.35
C GLU A 49 -5.44 9.25 -33.81
N GLY A 50 -6.72 9.07 -34.14
CA GLY A 50 -7.30 9.41 -35.44
C GLY A 50 -7.24 8.28 -36.47
N GLY A 51 -8.01 7.20 -36.25
CA GLY A 51 -8.04 5.98 -37.06
C GLY A 51 -8.00 6.21 -38.58
N GLY A 52 -7.28 5.34 -39.29
CA GLY A 52 -7.14 5.40 -40.75
C GLY A 52 -5.80 4.85 -41.24
N GLU A 53 -5.84 3.62 -41.76
CA GLU A 53 -5.00 2.86 -42.70
C GLU A 53 -3.45 3.02 -42.77
N THR A 54 -2.82 4.09 -42.27
CA THR A 54 -1.35 4.21 -42.24
C THR A 54 -0.83 5.05 -41.08
N PHE A 55 0.38 4.73 -40.58
CA PHE A 55 1.11 5.56 -39.62
C PHE A 55 1.38 7.00 -40.11
N ALA A 56 1.17 7.28 -41.41
CA ALA A 56 1.44 8.57 -42.02
C ALA A 56 0.37 9.64 -41.71
N THR A 57 -0.84 9.21 -41.34
CA THR A 57 -2.00 10.11 -41.12
C THR A 57 -2.46 10.18 -39.67
N ALA A 58 -1.94 9.31 -38.81
CA ALA A 58 -2.30 9.25 -37.39
C ALA A 58 -1.46 10.21 -36.52
N LEU A 59 -2.09 10.79 -35.51
CA LEU A 59 -1.39 11.57 -34.48
C LEU A 59 -0.65 10.60 -33.54
N ILE A 60 0.67 10.70 -33.45
CA ILE A 60 1.47 9.88 -32.52
C ILE A 60 1.39 10.49 -31.12
N THR A 61 0.75 9.76 -30.20
CA THR A 61 0.64 10.14 -28.78
C THR A 61 1.60 9.34 -27.89
N GLY A 62 2.02 8.17 -28.36
CA GLY A 62 2.85 7.28 -27.57
C GLY A 62 2.08 6.54 -26.47
N TYR A 63 2.77 5.72 -25.69
CA TYR A 63 2.15 4.94 -24.62
C TYR A 63 3.12 4.67 -23.47
N GLN A 64 2.58 4.35 -22.29
CA GLN A 64 3.37 3.89 -21.15
C GLN A 64 3.53 2.37 -21.22
N PRO A 65 4.77 1.85 -21.27
CA PRO A 65 5.00 0.42 -21.21
C PRO A 65 4.62 -0.16 -19.85
N VAL A 66 4.15 -1.40 -19.87
CA VAL A 66 3.99 -2.19 -18.64
C VAL A 66 5.36 -2.64 -18.14
N LEU A 67 5.53 -2.73 -16.83
CA LEU A 67 6.76 -3.23 -16.21
C LEU A 67 6.59 -4.69 -15.84
N LEU A 68 7.43 -5.58 -16.38
CA LEU A 68 7.40 -7.02 -16.10
C LEU A 68 8.74 -7.52 -15.61
N PRO A 69 8.79 -8.54 -14.73
CA PRO A 69 10.02 -9.20 -14.35
C PRO A 69 10.74 -9.80 -15.56
N ARG A 70 12.01 -9.42 -15.73
CA ARG A 70 12.91 -9.98 -16.75
C ARG A 70 14.02 -10.78 -16.07
N PRO A 71 13.91 -12.12 -15.98
CA PRO A 71 14.98 -12.96 -15.46
C PRO A 71 16.30 -12.74 -16.19
N ASN A 72 17.31 -12.35 -15.43
CA ASN A 72 18.69 -12.28 -15.85
C ASN A 72 19.38 -13.62 -15.58
N ALA A 73 20.55 -13.82 -16.19
CA ALA A 73 21.35 -15.05 -16.03
C ALA A 73 21.85 -15.29 -14.59
N ASP A 74 21.87 -14.24 -13.75
CA ASP A 74 22.25 -14.28 -12.34
C ASP A 74 21.09 -14.67 -11.40
N GLY A 75 19.89 -14.92 -11.95
CA GLY A 75 18.69 -15.26 -11.19
C GLY A 75 17.92 -14.05 -10.65
N ALA A 76 18.41 -12.82 -10.84
CA ALA A 76 17.62 -11.62 -10.57
C ALA A 76 16.54 -11.44 -11.63
N ALA A 77 15.39 -10.88 -11.28
CA ALA A 77 14.32 -10.58 -12.23
C ALA A 77 13.85 -9.13 -12.09
N PRO A 78 14.71 -8.13 -12.40
CA PRO A 78 14.32 -6.73 -12.31
C PRO A 78 13.15 -6.44 -13.25
N LEU A 79 12.26 -5.56 -12.81
CA LEU A 79 11.17 -5.06 -13.64
C LEU A 79 11.76 -4.27 -14.81
N SER A 80 11.36 -4.59 -16.03
CA SER A 80 11.75 -3.89 -17.26
C SER A 80 10.50 -3.55 -18.12
N PRO A 81 10.57 -2.51 -18.96
CA PRO A 81 9.45 -2.10 -19.80
C PRO A 81 9.19 -3.10 -20.92
N HIS A 82 7.93 -3.46 -21.11
CA HIS A 82 7.47 -4.36 -22.15
C HIS A 82 6.27 -3.78 -22.90
N ASN A 83 6.16 -4.14 -24.17
CA ASN A 83 4.93 -4.04 -24.93
C ASN A 83 4.25 -5.41 -24.95
N LEU A 84 2.98 -5.46 -24.61
CA LEU A 84 2.17 -6.67 -24.77
C LEU A 84 1.44 -6.60 -26.11
N VAL A 85 1.62 -7.65 -26.91
CA VAL A 85 0.89 -7.84 -28.17
C VAL A 85 -0.03 -9.03 -28.02
N THR A 86 -1.31 -8.84 -28.34
CA THR A 86 -2.31 -9.91 -28.26
C THR A 86 -2.68 -10.38 -29.66
N SER A 87 -2.65 -11.68 -29.90
CA SER A 87 -2.99 -12.25 -31.20
C SER A 87 -4.16 -13.21 -31.04
N TRP A 88 -5.22 -13.04 -31.83
CA TRP A 88 -6.27 -14.04 -32.01
C TRP A 88 -6.13 -14.68 -33.37
N TYR A 89 -6.32 -15.99 -33.44
CA TYR A 89 -6.19 -16.76 -34.67
C TYR A 89 -7.02 -18.04 -34.60
N TRP A 90 -7.28 -18.61 -35.78
CA TRP A 90 -7.94 -19.91 -35.87
C TRP A 90 -6.97 -21.05 -35.63
N VAL A 91 -7.39 -22.02 -34.84
CA VAL A 91 -6.72 -23.31 -34.66
C VAL A 91 -7.64 -24.46 -35.06
N TYR A 92 -7.07 -25.58 -35.47
CA TYR A 92 -7.81 -26.80 -35.82
C TYR A 92 -7.16 -28.04 -35.21
N GLY A 93 -7.92 -29.12 -35.07
CA GLY A 93 -7.51 -30.37 -34.45
C GLY A 93 -8.06 -30.57 -33.04
N GLU A 94 -7.63 -31.64 -32.40
CA GLU A 94 -8.01 -32.00 -31.03
C GLU A 94 -7.43 -31.00 -30.01
N GLU A 95 -8.15 -30.81 -28.91
CA GLU A 95 -7.73 -29.94 -27.82
C GLU A 95 -6.44 -30.45 -27.17
N GLY A 96 -5.44 -29.58 -27.05
CA GLY A 96 -4.08 -29.90 -26.57
C GLY A 96 -3.12 -30.39 -27.67
N ALA A 97 -3.61 -30.61 -28.89
CA ALA A 97 -2.79 -30.96 -30.06
C ALA A 97 -3.12 -30.09 -31.29
N GLU A 98 -3.76 -28.94 -31.05
CA GLU A 98 -4.16 -28.03 -32.09
C GLU A 98 -2.99 -27.43 -32.88
N ARG A 99 -3.28 -27.05 -34.12
CA ARG A 99 -2.37 -26.35 -35.01
C ARG A 99 -3.01 -25.05 -35.50
N PRO A 100 -2.22 -23.98 -35.67
CA PRO A 100 -2.71 -22.78 -36.34
C PRO A 100 -3.21 -23.12 -37.75
N VAL A 101 -4.36 -22.57 -38.12
CA VAL A 101 -4.91 -22.68 -39.47
C VAL A 101 -3.92 -22.06 -40.47
N PRO A 102 -3.53 -22.77 -41.55
CA PRO A 102 -2.65 -22.20 -42.56
C PRO A 102 -3.27 -20.98 -43.23
N GLU A 103 -2.49 -19.93 -43.45
CA GLU A 103 -2.95 -18.66 -44.04
C GLU A 103 -3.70 -18.87 -45.37
N ARG A 104 -3.26 -19.81 -46.21
CA ARG A 104 -3.95 -20.17 -47.46
C ARG A 104 -5.39 -20.65 -47.23
N ALA A 105 -5.62 -21.46 -46.19
CA ALA A 105 -6.95 -21.97 -45.87
C ALA A 105 -7.83 -20.88 -45.27
N LEU A 106 -7.25 -20.02 -44.42
CA LEU A 106 -7.95 -18.85 -43.87
C LEU A 106 -8.38 -17.88 -44.97
N LYS A 107 -7.50 -17.56 -45.93
CA LYS A 107 -7.82 -16.73 -47.09
C LYS A 107 -8.96 -17.33 -47.92
N ALA A 108 -8.94 -18.63 -48.18
CA ALA A 108 -10.03 -19.32 -48.89
C ALA A 108 -11.35 -19.38 -48.09
N ALA A 109 -11.29 -19.25 -46.75
CA ALA A 109 -12.49 -19.14 -45.92
C ALA A 109 -13.10 -17.74 -45.98
N TRP A 110 -12.30 -16.69 -46.16
CA TRP A 110 -12.79 -15.30 -46.16
C TRP A 110 -13.05 -14.71 -47.54
N LEU A 111 -12.26 -15.10 -48.55
CA LEU A 111 -12.23 -14.48 -49.87
C LEU A 111 -12.51 -15.53 -50.95
N ASP A 112 -13.13 -15.09 -52.06
CA ASP A 112 -13.28 -15.90 -53.26
C ASP A 112 -12.01 -15.92 -54.13
N GLU A 113 -12.08 -16.56 -55.31
CA GLU A 113 -10.93 -16.67 -56.23
C GLU A 113 -10.46 -15.31 -56.79
N ASP A 114 -11.33 -14.31 -56.78
CA ASP A 114 -11.06 -12.94 -57.24
C ASP A 114 -10.60 -12.02 -56.09
N GLY A 115 -10.50 -12.54 -54.85
CA GLY A 115 -10.11 -11.79 -53.67
C GLY A 115 -11.22 -10.91 -53.09
N GLN A 116 -12.49 -11.18 -53.42
CA GLN A 116 -13.65 -10.45 -52.91
C GLN A 116 -14.33 -11.21 -51.78
N TYR A 117 -15.10 -10.49 -50.96
CA TYR A 117 -15.93 -11.12 -49.92
C TYR A 117 -17.12 -11.84 -50.55
N PRO A 118 -17.30 -13.15 -50.29
CA PRO A 118 -18.49 -13.87 -50.71
C PRO A 118 -19.77 -13.29 -50.09
N ALA A 119 -20.92 -13.44 -50.77
CA ALA A 119 -22.20 -12.91 -50.30
C ALA A 119 -22.53 -13.31 -48.84
N ALA A 120 -22.26 -14.57 -48.45
CA ALA A 120 -22.51 -15.03 -47.09
C ALA A 120 -21.68 -14.29 -46.01
N ILE A 121 -20.49 -13.79 -46.36
CA ILE A 121 -19.65 -12.99 -45.45
C ILE A 121 -20.22 -11.57 -45.35
N LEU A 122 -20.58 -10.97 -46.49
CA LEU A 122 -21.21 -9.64 -46.50
C LEU A 122 -22.54 -9.66 -45.71
N ASP A 123 -23.39 -10.66 -45.92
CA ASP A 123 -24.67 -10.81 -45.20
C ASP A 123 -24.51 -10.87 -43.67
N ALA A 124 -23.37 -11.36 -43.18
CA ALA A 124 -23.11 -11.51 -41.74
C ALA A 124 -22.30 -10.37 -41.12
N PHE A 125 -21.46 -9.67 -41.91
CA PHE A 125 -20.52 -8.66 -41.39
C PHE A 125 -20.83 -7.23 -41.88
N ASP A 126 -21.42 -7.04 -43.07
CA ASP A 126 -21.74 -5.72 -43.64
C ASP A 126 -23.04 -5.17 -43.01
N SER A 127 -22.89 -4.62 -41.81
CA SER A 127 -23.96 -3.97 -41.06
C SER A 127 -24.45 -2.68 -41.71
N SER A 128 -23.59 -2.02 -42.49
CA SER A 128 -23.86 -0.75 -43.17
C SER A 128 -24.65 -0.94 -44.48
N GLY A 129 -24.52 -2.12 -45.10
CA GLY A 129 -25.14 -2.49 -46.37
C GLY A 129 -24.49 -1.81 -47.58
N ASP A 130 -23.24 -1.38 -47.48
CA ASP A 130 -22.53 -0.66 -48.55
C ASP A 130 -21.72 -1.58 -49.48
N GLY A 131 -21.70 -2.88 -49.19
CA GLY A 131 -21.00 -3.91 -49.92
C GLY A 131 -19.50 -4.00 -49.63
N LYS A 132 -19.01 -3.32 -48.59
CA LYS A 132 -17.64 -3.36 -48.11
C LYS A 132 -17.64 -3.69 -46.62
N LEU A 133 -16.48 -4.10 -46.12
CA LEU A 133 -16.28 -4.35 -44.70
C LEU A 133 -15.18 -3.41 -44.19
N ASP A 134 -15.52 -2.58 -43.21
CA ASP A 134 -14.55 -1.73 -42.51
C ASP A 134 -14.04 -2.37 -41.22
N GLU A 135 -13.11 -1.69 -40.52
CA GLU A 135 -12.53 -2.19 -39.27
C GLU A 135 -13.53 -2.35 -38.12
N THR A 136 -14.66 -1.65 -38.16
CA THR A 136 -15.74 -1.77 -37.15
C THR A 136 -16.65 -2.96 -37.42
N GLU A 137 -16.73 -3.38 -38.68
CA GLU A 137 -17.51 -4.52 -39.13
C GLU A 137 -16.72 -5.83 -39.09
N LEU A 138 -15.40 -5.77 -39.36
CA LEU A 138 -14.47 -6.90 -39.28
C LEU A 138 -14.19 -7.30 -37.82
N ILE A 139 -15.20 -7.86 -37.18
CA ILE A 139 -15.16 -8.37 -35.81
C ILE A 139 -16.08 -9.58 -35.66
N ILE A 140 -15.58 -10.65 -35.02
CA ILE A 140 -16.39 -11.80 -34.59
C ILE A 140 -16.91 -11.53 -33.18
N ASP A 141 -18.09 -10.95 -33.09
CA ASP A 141 -18.74 -10.51 -31.84
C ASP A 141 -19.93 -11.39 -31.42
N ASN A 142 -20.27 -12.42 -32.21
CA ASN A 142 -21.37 -13.32 -31.95
C ASN A 142 -21.12 -14.73 -32.52
N GLU A 143 -21.90 -15.69 -32.04
CA GLU A 143 -21.79 -17.12 -32.39
C GLU A 143 -22.12 -17.40 -33.87
N GLU A 144 -22.97 -16.59 -34.51
CA GLU A 144 -23.35 -16.77 -35.92
C GLU A 144 -22.16 -16.48 -36.84
N LYS A 145 -21.45 -15.37 -36.59
CA LYS A 145 -20.22 -15.00 -37.30
C LYS A 145 -19.12 -16.05 -37.09
N GLU A 146 -18.94 -16.53 -35.86
CA GLU A 146 -17.94 -17.56 -35.57
C GLU A 146 -18.27 -18.87 -36.31
N THR A 147 -19.52 -19.33 -36.23
CA THR A 147 -19.98 -20.56 -36.87
C THR A 147 -19.85 -20.50 -38.39
N LEU A 148 -20.12 -19.33 -38.99
CA LEU A 148 -19.97 -19.13 -40.44
C LEU A 148 -18.53 -19.38 -40.89
N ILE A 149 -17.54 -18.79 -40.22
CA ILE A 149 -16.13 -18.94 -40.59
C ILE A 149 -15.64 -20.36 -40.26
N ALA A 150 -16.04 -20.91 -39.11
CA ALA A 150 -15.72 -22.28 -38.72
C ALA A 150 -16.20 -23.29 -39.78
N SER A 151 -17.45 -23.20 -40.23
CA SER A 151 -18.01 -24.09 -41.26
C SER A 151 -17.27 -23.99 -42.59
N ARG A 152 -16.84 -22.77 -42.97
CA ARG A 152 -16.03 -22.56 -44.19
C ARG A 152 -14.63 -23.17 -44.06
N LEU A 153 -14.00 -23.10 -42.88
CA LEU A 153 -12.75 -23.78 -42.61
C LEU A 153 -12.91 -25.32 -42.63
N GLU A 154 -14.02 -25.85 -42.15
CA GLU A 154 -14.34 -27.29 -42.22
C GLU A 154 -14.48 -27.77 -43.67
N THR A 155 -15.06 -26.97 -44.56
CA THR A 155 -15.11 -27.32 -46.00
C THR A 155 -13.73 -27.39 -46.66
N GLN A 156 -12.70 -26.80 -46.04
CA GLN A 156 -11.29 -26.92 -46.46
C GLN A 156 -10.60 -28.17 -45.88
N GLY A 157 -11.33 -29.03 -45.16
CA GLY A 157 -10.81 -30.26 -44.55
C GLY A 157 -10.14 -30.07 -43.18
N LEU A 158 -10.35 -28.93 -42.53
CA LEU A 158 -9.85 -28.66 -41.18
C LEU A 158 -10.86 -29.14 -40.16
N THR A 159 -10.42 -29.93 -39.18
CA THR A 159 -11.31 -30.50 -38.16
C THR A 159 -11.42 -29.59 -36.95
N ASN A 160 -12.63 -29.37 -36.44
CA ASN A 160 -12.89 -28.60 -35.21
C ASN A 160 -12.18 -27.23 -35.18
N PRO A 161 -12.38 -26.37 -36.20
CA PRO A 161 -11.81 -25.03 -36.20
C PRO A 161 -12.43 -24.17 -35.10
N ARG A 162 -11.58 -23.49 -34.33
CA ARG A 162 -12.00 -22.59 -33.24
C ARG A 162 -11.01 -21.45 -33.07
N ILE A 163 -11.45 -20.38 -32.41
CA ILE A 163 -10.58 -19.25 -32.10
C ILE A 163 -9.69 -19.58 -30.89
N ALA A 164 -8.41 -19.25 -30.99
CA ALA A 164 -7.47 -19.23 -29.88
C ALA A 164 -6.85 -17.83 -29.78
N GLY A 165 -6.44 -17.45 -28.58
CA GLY A 165 -5.79 -16.17 -28.32
C GLY A 165 -4.52 -16.34 -27.51
N GLU A 166 -3.50 -15.53 -27.82
CA GLU A 166 -2.25 -15.50 -27.08
C GLU A 166 -1.75 -14.07 -26.81
N ILE A 167 -1.07 -13.88 -25.68
CA ILE A 167 -0.40 -12.63 -25.32
C ILE A 167 1.10 -12.87 -25.27
N GLN A 168 1.83 -12.09 -26.07
CA GLN A 168 3.29 -12.16 -26.13
C GLN A 168 3.93 -10.87 -25.61
N PRO A 169 4.88 -10.98 -24.65
CA PRO A 169 5.64 -9.84 -24.15
C PRO A 169 6.84 -9.53 -25.06
N TYR A 170 7.01 -8.25 -25.42
CA TYR A 170 8.17 -7.75 -26.15
C TYR A 170 8.92 -6.74 -25.29
N ASN A 171 10.13 -7.10 -24.89
CA ASN A 171 11.00 -6.24 -24.07
C ASN A 171 11.44 -5.00 -24.87
N ILE A 172 11.41 -3.82 -24.23
CA ILE A 172 11.78 -2.54 -24.83
C ILE A 172 13.16 -2.13 -24.35
N ASN A 173 14.14 -2.10 -25.27
CA ASN A 173 15.53 -1.73 -24.98
C ASN A 173 16.00 -0.49 -25.76
N HIS A 174 15.08 0.25 -26.36
CA HIS A 174 15.35 1.46 -27.15
C HIS A 174 14.56 2.65 -26.60
N ASN A 175 14.75 3.83 -27.20
CA ASN A 175 14.16 5.09 -26.73
C ASN A 175 14.53 5.41 -25.27
N VAL A 176 15.75 5.01 -24.88
CA VAL A 176 16.33 5.23 -23.55
C VAL A 176 16.70 6.70 -23.44
N THR A 177 16.02 7.41 -22.56
CA THR A 177 16.19 8.84 -22.34
C THR A 177 17.20 9.12 -21.23
N HIS A 178 17.69 10.36 -21.13
CA HIS A 178 18.60 10.78 -20.07
C HIS A 178 18.18 12.14 -19.50
N GLY A 179 18.83 12.57 -18.42
CA GLY A 179 18.63 13.91 -17.88
C GLY A 179 17.21 14.12 -17.34
N GLU A 180 16.54 15.16 -17.81
CA GLU A 180 15.17 15.54 -17.39
C GLU A 180 14.08 14.58 -17.87
N TRP A 181 14.35 13.81 -18.93
CA TRP A 181 13.39 12.89 -19.55
C TRP A 181 13.31 11.53 -18.85
N ALA A 182 14.27 11.21 -17.99
CA ALA A 182 14.23 10.02 -17.13
C ALA A 182 13.37 10.31 -15.88
N THR A 183 12.60 9.32 -15.43
CA THR A 183 11.78 9.46 -14.22
C THR A 183 12.67 9.71 -13.00
N LYS A 184 12.46 10.86 -12.36
CA LYS A 184 13.12 11.26 -11.11
C LYS A 184 12.16 11.47 -9.95
N ASP A 185 10.87 11.50 -10.24
CA ASP A 185 9.82 11.65 -9.25
C ASP A 185 9.43 10.28 -8.68
N CYS A 186 9.67 10.10 -7.39
CA CYS A 186 9.30 8.88 -6.67
C CYS A 186 7.78 8.64 -6.71
N GLN A 187 6.95 9.68 -6.79
CA GLN A 187 5.49 9.50 -6.80
C GLN A 187 5.01 8.71 -8.03
N THR A 188 5.74 8.76 -9.16
CA THR A 188 5.45 7.94 -10.36
C THR A 188 5.30 6.45 -10.06
N CYS A 189 6.03 5.94 -9.06
CA CYS A 189 5.96 4.52 -8.68
C CYS A 189 5.34 4.31 -7.30
N HIS A 190 5.33 5.31 -6.43
CA HIS A 190 4.94 5.17 -5.02
C HIS A 190 3.54 5.73 -4.68
N SER A 191 2.86 6.39 -5.64
CA SER A 191 1.47 6.86 -5.53
C SER A 191 0.44 5.76 -5.74
N GLU A 192 -0.84 6.04 -5.47
CA GLU A 192 -1.97 5.21 -5.87
C GLU A 192 -2.01 4.98 -7.40
N GLU A 193 -1.62 5.95 -8.22
CA GLU A 193 -1.46 5.84 -9.68
C GLU A 193 -0.07 5.29 -10.07
N SER A 194 0.39 4.25 -9.37
CA SER A 194 1.71 3.68 -9.59
C SER A 194 1.85 3.10 -11.00
N ARG A 195 2.89 3.54 -11.71
CA ARG A 195 3.28 2.97 -13.00
C ARG A 195 3.60 1.47 -12.93
N ILE A 196 3.98 0.96 -11.76
CA ILE A 196 4.29 -0.47 -11.59
C ILE A 196 3.01 -1.33 -11.69
N THR A 197 1.87 -0.79 -11.28
CA THR A 197 0.58 -1.50 -11.22
C THR A 197 -0.46 -0.93 -12.20
N GLN A 198 -0.04 -0.07 -13.12
CA GLN A 198 -0.92 0.55 -14.10
C GLN A 198 -1.46 -0.50 -15.09
N PRO A 199 -2.78 -0.53 -15.34
CA PRO A 199 -3.36 -1.43 -16.34
C PRO A 199 -2.96 -1.04 -17.77
N MET A 200 -2.80 -2.04 -18.62
CA MET A 200 -2.48 -1.89 -20.04
C MET A 200 -3.61 -2.45 -20.89
N LEU A 201 -4.20 -1.62 -21.76
CA LEU A 201 -5.19 -2.10 -22.75
C LEU A 201 -4.53 -3.10 -23.69
N LEU A 202 -5.13 -4.28 -23.85
CA LEU A 202 -4.66 -5.33 -24.75
C LEU A 202 -5.45 -5.34 -26.05
N ALA A 203 -6.77 -5.18 -25.99
CA ALA A 203 -7.65 -5.03 -27.14
C ALA A 203 -8.97 -4.37 -26.73
N THR A 204 -9.62 -3.71 -27.68
CA THR A 204 -10.94 -3.09 -27.48
C THR A 204 -12.08 -4.10 -27.51
N ASN A 205 -11.84 -5.28 -28.06
CA ASN A 205 -12.79 -6.39 -28.12
C ASN A 205 -12.04 -7.75 -28.08
N MET A 206 -12.78 -8.84 -27.87
CA MET A 206 -12.25 -10.20 -27.90
C MET A 206 -13.03 -11.03 -28.93
N PRO A 207 -12.41 -11.42 -30.06
CA PRO A 207 -13.02 -12.27 -31.06
C PRO A 207 -13.56 -13.58 -30.46
N GLY A 208 -14.85 -13.88 -30.72
CA GLY A 208 -15.55 -15.05 -30.18
C GLY A 208 -15.66 -15.08 -28.65
N GLY A 209 -15.41 -13.96 -27.97
CA GLY A 209 -15.32 -13.92 -26.50
C GLY A 209 -14.14 -14.72 -25.94
N VAL A 210 -13.17 -15.11 -26.77
CA VAL A 210 -12.04 -15.95 -26.37
C VAL A 210 -11.02 -15.15 -25.57
N THR A 211 -10.87 -15.52 -24.30
CA THR A 211 -9.82 -14.95 -23.43
C THR A 211 -8.46 -15.51 -23.84
N PRO A 212 -7.49 -14.66 -24.24
CA PRO A 212 -6.18 -15.13 -24.66
C PRO A 212 -5.35 -15.65 -23.49
N THR A 213 -4.40 -16.53 -23.78
CA THR A 213 -3.47 -17.10 -22.79
C THR A 213 -2.07 -16.52 -22.94
N PHE A 214 -1.29 -16.48 -21.87
CA PHE A 214 0.07 -15.96 -21.95
C PHE A 214 1.02 -16.97 -22.59
N VAL A 215 1.83 -16.53 -23.55
CA VAL A 215 2.87 -17.37 -24.14
C VAL A 215 3.98 -17.62 -23.12
N THR A 216 4.16 -18.87 -22.71
CA THR A 216 5.15 -19.28 -21.68
C THR A 216 6.56 -19.53 -22.22
N ASN A 217 6.83 -19.21 -23.50
CA ASN A 217 8.02 -19.68 -24.23
C ASN A 217 9.30 -18.83 -24.09
N GLY A 218 9.41 -17.90 -23.14
CA GLY A 218 10.73 -17.41 -22.70
C GLY A 218 10.88 -15.92 -22.33
N THR A 219 11.93 -15.68 -21.55
CA THR A 219 12.52 -14.42 -21.05
C THR A 219 11.74 -13.51 -20.09
N SER A 220 10.43 -13.64 -19.91
CA SER A 220 9.68 -12.80 -18.97
C SER A 220 8.63 -13.63 -18.20
N VAL A 221 8.53 -13.39 -16.90
CA VAL A 221 7.47 -13.98 -16.07
C VAL A 221 6.29 -13.02 -16.09
N LEU A 222 5.15 -13.48 -16.58
CA LEU A 222 3.92 -12.69 -16.62
C LEU A 222 3.09 -13.02 -15.37
N SER A 223 3.05 -12.07 -14.46
CA SER A 223 2.39 -12.10 -13.15
C SER A 223 1.35 -10.99 -13.13
N GLY A 224 0.09 -11.36 -13.31
CA GLY A 224 -0.97 -10.39 -13.49
C GLY A 224 -2.26 -11.03 -13.91
N LYS A 225 -3.30 -10.21 -13.98
CA LYS A 225 -4.66 -10.66 -14.26
C LYS A 225 -5.17 -10.02 -15.53
N LEU A 226 -5.96 -10.79 -16.26
CA LEU A 226 -6.75 -10.26 -17.37
C LEU A 226 -8.08 -9.77 -16.81
N ILE A 227 -8.42 -8.53 -17.12
CA ILE A 227 -9.68 -7.89 -16.73
C ILE A 227 -10.42 -7.54 -18.00
N THR A 228 -11.66 -8.01 -18.10
CA THR A 228 -12.58 -7.66 -19.18
C THR A 228 -13.57 -6.64 -18.64
N THR A 229 -13.77 -5.56 -19.38
CA THR A 229 -14.79 -4.54 -19.09
C THR A 229 -16.16 -4.96 -19.60
N GLU A 230 -17.23 -4.31 -19.12
CA GLU A 230 -18.59 -4.58 -19.61
C GLU A 230 -18.73 -4.32 -21.12
N ASP A 231 -17.95 -3.38 -21.65
CA ASP A 231 -17.91 -3.03 -23.08
C ASP A 231 -17.07 -4.01 -23.94
N GLY A 232 -16.53 -5.08 -23.34
CA GLY A 232 -15.76 -6.11 -24.04
C GLY A 232 -14.26 -5.82 -24.22
N ALA A 233 -13.77 -4.67 -23.76
CA ALA A 233 -12.34 -4.34 -23.80
C ALA A 233 -11.55 -5.17 -22.78
N LEU A 234 -10.39 -5.66 -23.22
CA LEU A 234 -9.48 -6.52 -22.45
C LEU A 234 -8.28 -5.73 -21.96
N TYR A 235 -7.99 -5.80 -20.66
CA TYR A 235 -6.86 -5.17 -20.01
C TYR A 235 -5.96 -6.21 -19.33
N TYR A 236 -4.65 -5.97 -19.37
CA TYR A 236 -3.69 -6.60 -18.48
C TYR A 236 -3.52 -5.74 -17.23
N GLN A 237 -3.77 -6.31 -16.06
CA GLN A 237 -3.58 -5.69 -14.77
C GLN A 237 -2.37 -6.33 -14.06
N PRO A 238 -1.24 -5.61 -13.91
CA PRO A 238 -0.14 -6.10 -13.09
C PRO A 238 -0.57 -6.28 -11.64
N VAL A 239 -0.08 -7.33 -10.98
CA VAL A 239 -0.37 -7.63 -9.58
C VAL A 239 0.94 -7.75 -8.80
N ALA A 240 1.38 -6.64 -8.20
CA ALA A 240 2.66 -6.55 -7.48
C ALA A 240 2.84 -7.65 -6.40
N GLU A 241 1.74 -8.09 -5.76
CA GLU A 241 1.78 -9.15 -4.75
C GLU A 241 2.21 -10.52 -5.33
N GLU A 242 1.82 -10.84 -6.56
CA GLU A 242 2.22 -12.08 -7.25
C GLU A 242 3.73 -12.06 -7.55
N ASP A 243 4.33 -10.87 -7.66
CA ASP A 243 5.77 -10.64 -7.82
C ASP A 243 6.54 -10.50 -6.51
N SER A 244 5.90 -10.76 -5.35
CA SER A 244 6.49 -10.51 -4.04
C SER A 244 7.00 -9.06 -3.85
N LEU A 245 6.38 -8.11 -4.56
CA LEU A 245 6.76 -6.71 -4.56
C LEU A 245 5.83 -5.93 -3.61
N TYR A 246 6.44 -5.23 -2.66
CA TYR A 246 5.75 -4.26 -1.81
C TYR A 246 6.30 -2.87 -2.09
N ILE A 247 5.42 -1.97 -2.49
CA ILE A 247 5.74 -0.61 -2.87
C ILE A 247 5.27 0.32 -1.75
N LEU A 248 6.20 0.93 -1.02
CA LEU A 248 5.84 1.89 0.04
C LEU A 248 4.98 3.03 -0.54
N GLY A 249 3.88 3.39 0.13
CA GLY A 249 2.94 4.43 -0.33
C GLY A 249 1.83 3.93 -1.26
N HIS A 250 2.09 2.90 -2.06
CA HIS A 250 1.10 2.29 -2.96
C HIS A 250 0.50 1.00 -2.38
N SER A 251 1.37 0.06 -1.98
CA SER A 251 0.96 -1.20 -1.35
C SER A 251 0.52 -0.95 0.09
N SER A 252 -0.63 -1.51 0.47
CA SER A 252 -1.13 -1.49 1.84
C SER A 252 -2.07 -2.66 2.10
N ILE A 253 -2.12 -3.13 3.35
CA ILE A 253 -3.11 -4.12 3.77
C ILE A 253 -4.31 -3.39 4.32
N ASN A 254 -5.39 -3.33 3.52
CA ASN A 254 -6.64 -2.65 3.89
C ASN A 254 -7.21 -3.08 5.25
N LEU A 255 -7.01 -4.34 5.65
CA LEU A 255 -7.44 -4.83 6.96
C LEU A 255 -6.67 -4.16 8.11
N VAL A 256 -5.35 -3.99 7.96
CA VAL A 256 -4.50 -3.34 8.97
C VAL A 256 -4.92 -1.88 9.14
N ASP A 257 -5.15 -1.18 8.04
CA ASP A 257 -5.58 0.22 8.08
C ASP A 257 -6.98 0.37 8.66
N LYS A 258 -7.93 -0.49 8.28
CA LYS A 258 -9.29 -0.50 8.86
C LYS A 258 -9.26 -0.81 10.35
N LEU A 259 -8.48 -1.80 10.77
CA LEU A 259 -8.33 -2.15 12.18
C LEU A 259 -7.69 -1.01 12.98
N GLY A 260 -6.60 -0.43 12.46
CA GLY A 260 -5.91 0.69 13.07
C GLY A 260 -6.80 1.92 13.22
N ALA A 261 -7.50 2.31 12.15
CA ALA A 261 -8.46 3.39 12.15
C ALA A 261 -9.62 3.13 13.12
N PHE A 262 -10.14 1.90 13.16
CA PHE A 262 -11.18 1.50 14.12
C PHE A 262 -10.71 1.68 15.57
N ILE A 263 -9.51 1.19 15.92
CA ILE A 263 -8.94 1.34 17.27
C ILE A 263 -8.80 2.83 17.62
N LEU A 264 -8.31 3.65 16.69
CA LEU A 264 -8.15 5.09 16.90
C LEU A 264 -9.50 5.79 17.14
N VAL A 265 -10.49 5.50 16.29
CA VAL A 265 -11.85 6.08 16.41
C VAL A 265 -12.52 5.66 17.72
N VAL A 266 -12.46 4.38 18.08
CA VAL A 266 -13.00 3.89 19.36
C VAL A 266 -12.31 4.57 20.54
N THR A 267 -10.99 4.79 20.46
CA THR A 267 -10.23 5.50 21.49
C THR A 267 -10.70 6.95 21.62
N ILE A 268 -10.85 7.67 20.51
CA ILE A 268 -11.35 9.05 20.47
C ILE A 268 -12.76 9.11 21.07
N LEU A 269 -13.67 8.25 20.62
CA LEU A 269 -15.05 8.20 21.12
C LEU A 269 -15.09 7.88 22.61
N GLY A 270 -14.29 6.92 23.07
CA GLY A 270 -14.17 6.57 24.48
C GLY A 270 -13.68 7.74 25.34
N VAL A 271 -12.65 8.45 24.89
CA VAL A 271 -12.13 9.65 25.55
C VAL A 271 -13.16 10.78 25.57
N LEU A 272 -13.84 11.05 24.46
CA LEU A 272 -14.88 12.08 24.37
C LEU A 272 -16.08 11.77 25.27
N ALA A 273 -16.55 10.52 25.25
CA ALA A 273 -17.64 10.07 26.10
C ALA A 273 -17.26 10.16 27.58
N HIS A 274 -16.10 9.63 27.96
CA HIS A 274 -15.62 9.68 29.33
C HIS A 274 -15.39 11.13 29.81
N GLY A 275 -14.79 11.99 28.97
CA GLY A 275 -14.58 13.41 29.27
C GLY A 275 -15.90 14.17 29.44
N THR A 276 -16.89 13.90 28.58
CA THR A 276 -18.23 14.49 28.65
C THR A 276 -18.96 14.05 29.92
N LEU A 277 -18.95 12.75 30.24
CA LEU A 277 -19.54 12.23 31.47
C LEU A 277 -18.89 12.85 32.71
N ARG A 278 -17.57 13.04 32.70
CA ARG A 278 -16.83 13.69 33.79
C ARG A 278 -17.26 15.15 33.95
N PHE A 279 -17.36 15.89 32.84
CA PHE A 279 -17.84 17.27 32.83
C PHE A 279 -19.28 17.38 33.36
N LEU A 280 -20.19 16.52 32.91
CA LEU A 280 -21.58 16.49 33.37
C LEU A 280 -21.68 16.12 34.86
N ALA A 281 -20.87 15.18 35.35
CA ALA A 281 -20.84 14.79 36.75
C ALA A 281 -20.39 15.94 37.66
N ILE A 282 -19.34 16.69 37.26
CA ILE A 282 -18.89 17.89 37.98
C ILE A 282 -19.99 18.96 37.99
N ARG A 283 -20.67 19.18 36.86
CA ARG A 283 -21.76 20.16 36.76
C ARG A 283 -22.97 19.81 37.62
N ARG A 284 -23.27 18.51 37.78
CA ARG A 284 -24.39 18.02 38.60
C ARG A 284 -24.10 18.05 40.10
N ASN A 285 -22.83 18.01 40.51
CA ASN A 285 -22.46 18.01 41.92
C ASN A 285 -21.38 19.07 42.23
N PRO A 286 -21.75 20.37 42.25
CA PRO A 286 -20.80 21.48 42.44
C PRO A 286 -20.17 21.52 43.84
N ASN A 287 -20.82 20.88 44.83
CA ASN A 287 -20.33 20.78 46.22
C ASN A 287 -19.50 19.50 46.46
N ARG A 288 -18.98 18.87 45.39
CA ARG A 288 -18.04 17.76 45.48
C ARG A 288 -16.85 18.14 46.38
N HIS A 289 -16.43 17.19 47.21
CA HIS A 289 -15.21 17.31 47.99
C HIS A 289 -14.02 17.62 47.07
N LYS A 290 -13.34 18.73 47.34
CA LYS A 290 -12.10 19.10 46.67
C LYS A 290 -10.96 18.50 47.47
N PRO A 291 -10.16 17.60 46.89
CA PRO A 291 -9.04 17.02 47.61
C PRO A 291 -8.06 18.13 47.99
N GLU A 292 -7.51 18.04 49.20
CA GLU A 292 -6.40 18.90 49.60
C GLU A 292 -5.18 18.53 48.78
N VAL A 293 -4.51 19.52 48.19
CA VAL A 293 -3.35 19.32 47.32
C VAL A 293 -2.11 19.98 47.90
N ARG A 294 -0.96 19.37 47.66
CA ARG A 294 0.36 19.94 47.96
C ARG A 294 1.23 19.96 46.70
N GLU A 295 2.05 21.01 46.55
CA GLU A 295 3.03 21.08 45.47
C GLU A 295 4.27 20.23 45.82
N VAL A 296 4.64 19.31 44.93
CA VAL A 296 5.82 18.46 45.08
C VAL A 296 6.66 18.55 43.82
N TYR A 297 7.98 18.73 43.97
CA TYR A 297 8.90 18.65 42.85
C TYR A 297 9.03 17.20 42.38
N MET A 298 8.34 16.87 41.29
CA MET A 298 8.13 15.50 40.82
C MET A 298 9.07 15.12 39.66
N TYR A 299 9.34 16.07 38.76
CA TYR A 299 10.09 15.83 37.53
C TYR A 299 11.29 16.74 37.46
N THR A 300 12.48 16.15 37.32
CA THR A 300 13.74 16.85 37.11
C THR A 300 13.81 17.53 35.75
N PHE A 301 14.74 18.48 35.57
CA PHE A 301 14.94 19.15 34.27
C PHE A 301 15.25 18.15 33.15
N TYR A 302 16.10 17.15 33.45
CA TYR A 302 16.45 16.09 32.49
C TYR A 302 15.22 15.30 32.04
N GLU A 303 14.40 14.82 32.98
CA GLU A 303 13.18 14.05 32.66
C GLU A 303 12.21 14.85 31.78
N ARG A 304 12.07 16.15 32.05
CA ARG A 304 11.22 17.05 31.25
C ARG A 304 11.77 17.23 29.83
N LEU A 305 13.06 17.56 29.71
CA LEU A 305 13.69 17.73 28.40
C LEU A 305 13.60 16.44 27.57
N TRP A 306 13.91 15.31 28.18
CA TRP A 306 13.82 13.99 27.54
C TRP A 306 12.41 13.70 27.03
N HIS A 307 11.39 13.93 27.87
CA HIS A 307 10.00 13.67 27.52
C HIS A 307 9.51 14.57 26.37
N TRP A 308 9.81 15.88 26.42
CA TRP A 308 9.37 16.80 25.38
C TRP A 308 10.10 16.58 24.05
N LEU A 309 11.38 16.21 24.10
CA LEU A 309 12.11 15.75 22.91
C LEU A 309 11.47 14.47 22.34
N GLN A 310 11.22 13.47 23.19
CA GLN A 310 10.54 12.23 22.80
C GLN A 310 9.16 12.52 22.17
N THR A 311 8.40 13.44 22.76
CA THR A 311 7.09 13.86 22.27
C THR A 311 7.21 14.46 20.87
N ALA A 312 8.09 15.45 20.67
CA ALA A 312 8.29 16.08 19.37
C ALA A 312 8.70 15.07 18.29
N LEU A 313 9.59 14.12 18.63
CA LEU A 313 10.04 13.08 17.71
C LEU A 313 8.92 12.13 17.32
N ILE A 314 8.12 11.65 18.29
CA ILE A 314 7.01 10.72 18.02
C ILE A 314 5.95 11.38 17.13
N PHE A 315 5.55 12.63 17.42
CA PHE A 315 4.60 13.35 16.57
C PHE A 315 5.15 13.56 15.15
N GLY A 316 6.43 13.95 15.02
CA GLY A 316 7.09 14.08 13.72
C GLY A 316 7.17 12.76 12.96
N LEU A 317 7.43 11.64 13.63
CA LEU A 317 7.48 10.30 13.02
C LEU A 317 6.10 9.81 12.59
N ILE A 318 5.06 10.01 13.40
CA ILE A 318 3.69 9.69 13.00
C ILE A 318 3.29 10.51 11.77
N PHE A 319 3.59 11.82 11.78
CA PHE A 319 3.25 12.70 10.67
C PHE A 319 3.98 12.32 9.37
N THR A 320 5.30 12.16 9.43
CA THR A 320 6.08 11.75 8.26
C THR A 320 5.74 10.32 7.81
N GLY A 321 5.47 9.41 8.73
CA GLY A 321 5.03 8.05 8.43
C GLY A 321 3.67 8.01 7.72
N LEU A 322 2.74 8.87 8.12
CA LEU A 322 1.44 9.01 7.46
C LEU A 322 1.59 9.49 6.01
N ILE A 323 2.48 10.47 5.76
CA ILE A 323 2.79 10.94 4.41
C ILE A 323 3.42 9.83 3.56
N ILE A 324 4.32 9.02 4.13
CA ILE A 324 4.93 7.88 3.42
C ILE A 324 3.90 6.79 3.12
N HIS A 325 2.97 6.55 4.04
CA HIS A 325 1.93 5.53 3.90
C HIS A 325 0.84 5.91 2.89
N LYS A 326 0.51 7.21 2.78
CA LYS A 326 -0.51 7.75 1.89
C LYS A 326 -0.05 9.03 1.18
N PRO A 327 0.89 8.95 0.22
CA PRO A 327 1.51 10.12 -0.39
C PRO A 327 0.55 11.02 -1.18
N ASP A 328 -0.50 10.46 -1.78
CA ASP A 328 -1.45 11.20 -2.64
C ASP A 328 -2.27 12.23 -1.88
N ILE A 329 -2.59 11.94 -0.61
CA ILE A 329 -3.27 12.89 0.28
C ILE A 329 -2.37 14.10 0.59
N PHE A 330 -1.06 13.93 0.45
CA PHE A 330 -0.03 14.89 0.85
C PHE A 330 0.87 15.30 -0.33
N GLY A 331 0.30 15.45 -1.53
CA GLY A 331 1.04 15.77 -2.77
C GLY A 331 1.91 17.04 -2.72
N ALA A 332 1.72 17.92 -1.73
CA ALA A 332 2.56 19.09 -1.51
C ALA A 332 3.99 18.75 -1.00
N PHE A 333 4.21 17.54 -0.50
CA PHE A 333 5.51 17.13 0.07
C PHE A 333 6.29 16.22 -0.87
N SER A 334 7.60 16.47 -1.00
CA SER A 334 8.49 15.57 -1.71
C SER A 334 8.63 14.24 -0.97
N PHE A 335 8.22 13.14 -1.60
CA PHE A 335 8.28 11.79 -1.02
C PHE A 335 9.70 11.43 -0.55
N ALA A 336 10.71 11.64 -1.41
CA ALA A 336 12.10 11.34 -1.09
C ALA A 336 12.61 12.13 0.12
N TYR A 337 12.23 13.40 0.22
CA TYR A 337 12.60 14.25 1.35
C TYR A 337 11.94 13.79 2.65
N ILE A 338 10.64 13.47 2.62
CA ILE A 338 9.92 12.99 3.81
C ILE A 338 10.50 11.68 4.32
N VAL A 339 10.85 10.74 3.44
CA VAL A 339 11.55 9.50 3.82
C VAL A 339 12.87 9.80 4.54
N GLN A 340 13.64 10.77 4.05
CA GLN A 340 14.88 11.20 4.70
C GLN A 340 14.63 11.80 6.09
N VAL A 341 13.65 12.71 6.21
CA VAL A 341 13.28 13.31 7.50
C VAL A 341 12.81 12.25 8.48
N HIS A 342 11.97 11.31 8.05
CA HIS A 342 11.49 10.20 8.88
C HIS A 342 12.67 9.39 9.44
N ASN A 343 13.63 9.03 8.59
CA ASN A 343 14.83 8.28 9.01
C ASN A 343 15.70 9.07 10.01
N ILE A 344 15.87 10.38 9.80
CA ILE A 344 16.63 11.23 10.73
C ILE A 344 15.92 11.29 12.09
N LEU A 345 14.61 11.54 12.10
CA LEU A 345 13.82 11.56 13.34
C LEU A 345 13.87 10.21 14.06
N ALA A 346 13.83 9.09 13.31
CA ALA A 346 13.92 7.75 13.87
C ALA A 346 15.29 7.51 14.51
N ALA A 347 16.38 7.92 13.85
CA ALA A 347 17.72 7.82 14.41
C ALA A 347 17.87 8.63 15.71
N ILE A 348 17.33 9.86 15.74
CA ILE A 348 17.32 10.69 16.95
C ILE A 348 16.48 10.03 18.05
N LEU A 349 15.32 9.45 17.71
CA LEU A 349 14.47 8.72 18.67
C LEU A 349 15.21 7.53 19.27
N VAL A 350 15.89 6.72 18.45
CA VAL A 350 16.68 5.57 18.92
C VAL A 350 17.81 6.02 19.84
N ALA A 351 18.54 7.08 19.48
CA ALA A 351 19.58 7.65 20.34
C ALA A 351 19.00 8.16 21.66
N ASN A 352 17.87 8.88 21.63
CA ASN A 352 17.18 9.38 22.81
C ASN A 352 16.70 8.23 23.73
N ALA A 353 16.15 7.16 23.14
CA ALA A 353 15.72 5.97 23.87
C ALA A 353 16.91 5.21 24.50
N ALA A 354 18.03 5.08 23.79
CA ALA A 354 19.24 4.45 24.31
C ALA A 354 19.84 5.23 25.49
N LEU A 355 19.92 6.57 25.38
CA LEU A 355 20.38 7.43 26.46
C LEU A 355 19.44 7.36 27.68
N ALA A 356 18.13 7.30 27.45
CA ALA A 356 17.15 7.15 28.51
C ALA A 356 17.27 5.80 29.22
N LEU A 357 17.45 4.71 28.47
CA LEU A 357 17.69 3.39 29.04
C LEU A 357 18.95 3.39 29.89
N PHE A 358 20.05 3.94 29.38
CA PHE A 358 21.29 4.08 30.13
C PHE A 358 21.09 4.89 31.41
N TYR A 359 20.41 6.05 31.35
CA TYR A 359 20.13 6.87 32.52
C TYR A 359 19.32 6.10 33.58
N ASN A 360 18.23 5.42 33.18
CA ASN A 360 17.37 4.67 34.09
C ASN A 360 18.08 3.46 34.72
N LEU A 361 19.00 2.82 34.00
CA LEU A 361 19.85 1.76 34.53
C LEU A 361 20.90 2.29 35.51
N ALA A 362 21.58 3.38 35.16
CA ALA A 362 22.65 3.97 35.97
C ALA A 362 22.14 4.62 37.26
N SER A 363 20.97 5.27 37.20
CA SER A 363 20.31 5.91 38.36
C SER A 363 19.52 4.93 39.25
N GLY A 364 19.20 3.73 38.75
CA GLY A 364 18.34 2.77 39.43
C GLY A 364 16.84 3.07 39.34
N GLU A 365 16.46 4.12 38.61
CA GLU A 365 15.07 4.54 38.36
C GLU A 365 14.25 3.51 37.57
N ILE A 366 14.91 2.52 36.95
CA ILE A 366 14.22 1.43 36.25
C ILE A 366 13.22 0.66 37.13
N LYS A 367 13.43 0.65 38.46
CA LYS A 367 12.53 0.03 39.44
C LYS A 367 11.12 0.62 39.40
N GLN A 368 10.96 1.89 38.98
CA GLN A 368 9.65 2.54 38.88
C GLN A 368 8.75 1.93 37.80
N PHE A 369 9.34 1.29 36.79
CA PHE A 369 8.65 0.70 35.63
C PHE A 369 8.37 -0.80 35.78
N LEU A 370 8.90 -1.45 36.82
CA LEU A 370 8.70 -2.87 37.07
C LEU A 370 7.45 -3.09 37.94
N PRO A 371 6.41 -3.78 37.45
CA PRO A 371 5.24 -4.08 38.26
C PRO A 371 5.61 -5.01 39.42
N GLN A 372 5.08 -4.71 40.62
CA GLN A 372 5.35 -5.53 41.82
C GLN A 372 4.67 -6.90 41.70
N PRO A 373 5.36 -8.02 41.94
CA PRO A 373 4.80 -9.35 41.70
C PRO A 373 3.62 -9.73 42.62
N HIS A 374 3.52 -9.12 43.80
CA HIS A 374 2.44 -9.39 44.76
C HIS A 374 1.44 -8.23 44.81
N GLY A 375 0.15 -8.52 44.66
CA GLY A 375 -0.94 -7.55 44.81
C GLY A 375 -1.20 -6.63 43.61
N PHE A 376 -0.40 -6.68 42.54
CA PHE A 376 -0.56 -5.84 41.36
C PHE A 376 -1.93 -5.97 40.69
N PHE A 377 -2.44 -7.19 40.53
CA PHE A 377 -3.76 -7.40 39.91
C PHE A 377 -4.90 -6.76 40.71
N ASN A 378 -4.86 -6.84 42.04
CA ASN A 378 -5.86 -6.20 42.90
C ASN A 378 -5.78 -4.67 42.76
N GLN A 379 -4.56 -4.12 42.82
CA GLN A 379 -4.32 -2.69 42.65
C GLN A 379 -4.74 -2.18 41.26
N ALA A 380 -4.52 -2.97 40.21
CA ALA A 380 -4.97 -2.66 38.86
C ALA A 380 -6.50 -2.64 38.77
N ILE A 381 -7.19 -3.63 39.37
CA ILE A 381 -8.66 -3.67 39.42
C ILE A 381 -9.22 -2.45 40.19
N GLU A 382 -8.60 -2.06 41.30
CA GLU A 382 -8.97 -0.85 42.05
C GLU A 382 -8.82 0.41 41.19
N GLN A 383 -7.69 0.55 40.48
CA GLN A 383 -7.47 1.66 39.56
C GLN A 383 -8.49 1.67 38.41
N THR A 384 -8.83 0.51 37.85
CA THR A 384 -9.84 0.39 36.79
C THR A 384 -11.23 0.79 37.31
N ARG A 385 -11.63 0.32 38.51
CA ARG A 385 -12.91 0.71 39.13
C ARG A 385 -12.97 2.21 39.40
N PHE A 386 -11.85 2.83 39.77
CA PHE A 386 -11.76 4.27 39.92
C PHE A 386 -12.06 4.99 38.60
N TYR A 387 -11.37 4.65 37.50
CA TYR A 387 -11.60 5.30 36.20
C TYR A 387 -13.00 5.04 35.65
N LEU A 388 -13.57 3.84 35.84
CA LEU A 388 -14.89 3.51 35.30
C LEU A 388 -16.06 4.06 36.13
N ASN A 389 -15.87 4.38 37.41
CA ASN A 389 -16.96 4.76 38.31
C ASN A 389 -16.55 5.83 39.35
N GLY A 390 -15.45 5.60 40.08
CA GLY A 390 -15.02 6.45 41.19
C GLY A 390 -14.78 7.91 40.79
N ILE A 391 -14.13 8.14 39.65
CA ILE A 391 -13.80 9.48 39.14
C ILE A 391 -15.05 10.35 38.88
N PHE A 392 -16.16 9.73 38.46
CA PHE A 392 -17.44 10.41 38.24
C PHE A 392 -18.14 10.77 39.54
N LYS A 393 -17.91 9.99 40.60
CA LYS A 393 -18.45 10.24 41.94
C LYS A 393 -17.59 11.19 42.77
N GLY A 394 -16.40 11.53 42.28
CA GLY A 394 -15.43 12.33 43.02
C GLY A 394 -14.82 11.60 44.20
N ALA A 395 -14.69 10.27 44.11
CA ALA A 395 -13.91 9.49 45.06
C ALA A 395 -12.44 9.93 45.03
N GLU A 396 -11.72 9.72 46.14
CA GLU A 396 -10.27 9.93 46.22
C GLU A 396 -9.53 8.96 45.30
N HIS A 397 -8.37 9.41 44.78
CA HIS A 397 -7.56 8.55 43.91
C HIS A 397 -6.95 7.39 44.73
N PRO A 398 -7.05 6.12 44.29
CA PRO A 398 -6.66 4.95 45.09
C PRO A 398 -5.15 4.85 45.37
N PHE A 399 -4.33 5.60 44.64
CA PHE A 399 -2.88 5.63 44.81
C PHE A 399 -2.38 7.07 44.82
N GLU A 400 -1.67 7.45 45.86
CA GLU A 400 -0.93 8.71 45.91
C GLU A 400 0.32 8.64 45.03
N LYS A 401 0.60 9.71 44.30
CA LYS A 401 1.86 9.88 43.59
C LYS A 401 2.93 10.36 44.57
N SER A 402 4.12 9.78 44.52
CA SER A 402 5.30 10.33 45.19
C SER A 402 6.50 10.35 44.23
N PRO A 403 7.58 11.09 44.54
CA PRO A 403 8.80 11.06 43.74
C PRO A 403 9.37 9.65 43.53
N GLU A 404 9.19 8.76 44.52
CA GLU A 404 9.63 7.36 44.51
C GLU A 404 8.62 6.41 43.83
N ARG A 405 7.35 6.84 43.70
CA ARG A 405 6.26 6.10 43.07
C ARG A 405 5.42 7.02 42.19
N LYS A 406 5.96 7.38 41.03
CA LYS A 406 5.33 8.34 40.08
C LYS A 406 4.17 7.75 39.28
N LEU A 407 4.09 6.41 39.19
CA LEU A 407 3.17 5.70 38.30
C LEU A 407 2.14 4.89 39.10
N ASN A 408 0.87 4.97 38.67
CA ASN A 408 -0.17 4.07 39.15
C ASN A 408 -0.04 2.67 38.50
N PRO A 409 -0.68 1.62 39.05
CA PRO A 409 -0.55 0.25 38.54
C PRO A 409 -0.93 0.09 37.05
N LEU A 410 -1.97 0.79 36.60
CA LEU A 410 -2.40 0.74 35.19
C LEU A 410 -1.38 1.42 34.26
N GLN A 411 -0.81 2.54 34.70
CA GLN A 411 0.28 3.23 34.02
C GLN A 411 1.54 2.37 33.99
N GLN A 412 1.90 1.67 35.08
CA GLN A 412 3.04 0.75 35.11
C GLN A 412 2.88 -0.38 34.08
N ALA A 413 1.72 -1.05 34.02
CA ALA A 413 1.45 -2.05 32.97
C ALA A 413 1.54 -1.44 31.57
N THR A 414 0.97 -0.25 31.38
CA THR A 414 0.96 0.43 30.08
C THR A 414 2.38 0.79 29.63
N TYR A 415 3.18 1.42 30.49
CA TYR A 415 4.57 1.76 30.20
C TYR A 415 5.46 0.52 30.06
N PHE A 416 5.20 -0.55 30.81
CA PHE A 416 5.89 -1.82 30.63
C PHE A 416 5.67 -2.36 29.22
N GLY A 417 4.41 -2.43 28.76
CA GLY A 417 4.08 -2.83 27.39
C GLY A 417 4.65 -1.86 26.34
N LEU A 418 4.55 -0.56 26.58
CA LEU A 418 5.06 0.45 25.66
C LEU A 418 6.59 0.34 25.47
N LEU A 419 7.35 0.29 26.57
CA LEU A 419 8.81 0.34 26.56
C LEU A 419 9.45 -1.00 26.22
N ASN A 420 8.80 -2.13 26.51
CA ASN A 420 9.37 -3.47 26.29
C ASN A 420 8.76 -4.21 25.09
N VAL A 421 7.61 -3.74 24.56
CA VAL A 421 6.96 -4.39 23.42
C VAL A 421 6.79 -3.40 22.28
N LEU A 422 5.95 -2.38 22.41
CA LEU A 422 5.59 -1.51 21.27
C LEU A 422 6.79 -0.74 20.72
N LEU A 423 7.55 -0.04 21.58
CA LEU A 423 8.69 0.78 21.17
C LEU A 423 9.82 -0.08 20.57
N PRO A 424 10.25 -1.19 21.20
CA PRO A 424 11.22 -2.09 20.59
C PRO A 424 10.73 -2.65 19.24
N LEU A 425 9.47 -3.08 19.13
CA LEU A 425 8.93 -3.58 17.86
C LEU A 425 8.91 -2.49 16.77
N GLN A 426 8.55 -1.26 17.11
CA GLN A 426 8.60 -0.13 16.16
C GLN A 426 10.03 0.13 15.68
N ILE A 427 11.00 0.13 16.61
CA ILE A 427 12.42 0.34 16.28
C ILE A 427 12.94 -0.82 15.42
N ILE A 428 12.63 -2.06 15.79
CA ILE A 428 13.09 -3.27 15.07
C ILE A 428 12.52 -3.28 13.65
N THR A 429 11.20 -3.12 13.51
CA THR A 429 10.55 -3.09 12.18
C THR A 429 11.06 -1.94 11.33
N GLY A 430 11.20 -0.72 11.88
CA GLY A 430 11.74 0.43 11.15
C GLY A 430 13.21 0.24 10.74
N THR A 431 14.04 -0.34 11.62
CA THR A 431 15.45 -0.67 11.32
C THR A 431 15.55 -1.71 10.21
N LEU A 432 14.67 -2.71 10.19
CA LEU A 432 14.67 -3.75 9.16
C LEU A 432 14.18 -3.21 7.81
N ILE A 433 13.18 -2.33 7.80
CA ILE A 433 12.73 -1.62 6.59
C ILE A 433 13.88 -0.73 6.05
N TRP A 434 14.51 0.06 6.91
CA TRP A 434 15.66 0.89 6.54
C TRP A 434 16.87 0.06 6.08
N GLY A 435 17.09 -1.10 6.72
CA GLY A 435 18.16 -2.03 6.41
C GLY A 435 17.90 -2.92 5.19
N ALA A 436 16.70 -2.90 4.60
CA ALA A 436 16.31 -3.84 3.55
C ALA A 436 17.20 -3.81 2.30
N GLN A 437 17.87 -2.68 2.02
CA GLN A 437 18.86 -2.59 0.94
C GLN A 437 20.20 -3.26 1.27
N LYS A 438 20.59 -3.25 2.56
CA LYS A 438 21.90 -3.76 3.03
C LYS A 438 21.84 -5.21 3.48
N TRP A 439 20.70 -5.62 4.04
CA TRP A 439 20.45 -6.96 4.55
C TRP A 439 19.15 -7.55 3.94
N PRO A 440 19.12 -7.72 2.61
CA PRO A 440 17.92 -8.22 1.91
C PRO A 440 17.55 -9.63 2.36
N GLU A 441 18.53 -10.51 2.61
CA GLU A 441 18.29 -11.88 3.09
C GLU A 441 17.62 -11.91 4.47
N LEU A 442 18.10 -11.07 5.39
CA LEU A 442 17.52 -10.98 6.74
C LEU A 442 16.07 -10.51 6.66
N SER A 443 15.82 -9.51 5.82
CA SER A 443 14.47 -8.99 5.58
C SER A 443 13.57 -10.05 4.96
N ALA A 444 14.07 -10.81 3.98
CA ALA A 444 13.31 -11.87 3.32
C ALA A 444 12.92 -13.02 4.27
N ARG A 445 13.81 -13.41 5.20
CA ARG A 445 13.54 -14.49 6.17
C ARG A 445 12.37 -14.24 7.10
N ILE A 446 12.00 -12.98 7.31
CA ILE A 446 10.89 -12.55 8.16
C ILE A 446 9.70 -12.04 7.35
N GLY A 447 9.64 -12.40 6.06
CA GLY A 447 8.53 -12.07 5.16
C GLY A 447 8.72 -10.80 4.33
N GLY A 448 9.88 -10.15 4.37
CA GLY A 448 10.17 -8.97 3.54
C GLY A 448 9.31 -7.76 3.86
N LEU A 449 9.24 -6.81 2.91
CA LEU A 449 8.45 -5.59 3.07
C LEU A 449 6.94 -5.86 3.12
N THR A 450 6.46 -6.94 2.50
CA THR A 450 5.05 -7.37 2.55
C THR A 450 4.58 -7.69 3.96
N TYR A 451 5.47 -8.13 4.86
CA TYR A 451 5.15 -8.32 6.28
C TYR A 451 5.59 -7.14 7.16
N LEU A 452 6.80 -6.61 6.93
CA LEU A 452 7.39 -5.58 7.77
C LEU A 452 6.61 -4.26 7.73
N ALA A 453 6.22 -3.78 6.55
CA ALA A 453 5.57 -2.48 6.42
C ALA A 453 4.17 -2.46 7.07
N PRO A 454 3.26 -3.43 6.83
CA PRO A 454 1.98 -3.47 7.54
C PRO A 454 2.14 -3.61 9.05
N THR A 455 3.13 -4.38 9.52
CA THR A 455 3.40 -4.50 10.96
C THR A 455 3.85 -3.16 11.55
N HIS A 456 4.75 -2.44 10.87
CA HIS A 456 5.21 -1.12 11.29
C HIS A 456 4.05 -0.10 11.34
N THR A 457 3.16 -0.14 10.36
CA THR A 457 1.96 0.71 10.31
C THR A 457 0.99 0.36 11.44
N LEU A 458 0.75 -0.94 11.72
CA LEU A 458 -0.12 -1.37 12.82
C LEU A 458 0.38 -0.88 14.18
N ILE A 459 1.68 -1.03 14.46
CA ILE A 459 2.27 -0.56 15.72
C ILE A 459 2.15 0.96 15.83
N THR A 460 2.29 1.69 14.72
CA THR A 460 2.07 3.14 14.65
C THR A 460 0.64 3.54 15.02
N TRP A 461 -0.38 2.81 14.54
CA TRP A 461 -1.78 3.03 14.94
C TRP A 461 -2.01 2.82 16.45
N LEU A 462 -1.36 1.82 17.04
CA LEU A 462 -1.40 1.58 18.48
C LEU A 462 -0.73 2.73 19.26
N PHE A 463 0.42 3.23 18.78
CA PHE A 463 1.07 4.41 19.37
C PHE A 463 0.20 5.66 19.29
N ALA A 464 -0.43 5.93 18.14
CA ALA A 464 -1.34 7.07 17.98
C ALA A 464 -2.51 6.99 18.96
N SER A 465 -3.11 5.80 19.11
CA SER A 465 -4.19 5.56 20.07
C SER A 465 -3.73 5.73 21.51
N PHE A 466 -2.54 5.21 21.85
CA PHE A 466 -1.93 5.41 23.17
C PHE A 466 -1.71 6.90 23.46
N ILE A 467 -1.22 7.70 22.51
CA ILE A 467 -0.99 9.14 22.72
C ILE A 467 -2.30 9.85 23.05
N ILE A 468 -3.38 9.57 22.32
CA ILE A 468 -4.70 10.17 22.58
C ILE A 468 -5.17 9.84 24.00
N MET A 469 -5.10 8.57 24.38
CA MET A 469 -5.46 8.12 25.73
C MET A 469 -4.55 8.75 26.79
N HIS A 470 -3.24 8.79 26.54
CA HIS A 470 -2.24 9.32 27.45
C HIS A 470 -2.49 10.81 27.73
N VAL A 471 -2.63 11.62 26.68
CA VAL A 471 -2.95 13.06 26.81
C VAL A 471 -4.26 13.24 27.56
N TYR A 472 -5.30 12.45 27.26
CA TYR A 472 -6.55 12.50 28.00
C TYR A 472 -6.38 12.22 29.50
N LEU A 473 -5.64 11.18 29.87
CA LEU A 473 -5.39 10.83 31.27
C LEU A 473 -4.59 11.92 32.02
N THR A 474 -3.77 12.71 31.32
CA THR A 474 -3.15 13.88 31.98
C THR A 474 -4.17 14.92 32.46
N THR A 475 -5.38 14.93 31.88
CA THR A 475 -6.45 15.85 32.28
C THR A 475 -7.26 15.39 33.50
N THR A 476 -6.96 14.22 34.08
CA THR A 476 -7.71 13.65 35.21
C THR A 476 -7.15 14.05 36.57
N GLY A 477 -6.25 15.02 36.63
CA GLY A 477 -5.73 15.58 37.89
C GLY A 477 -6.73 16.51 38.59
N PRO A 478 -6.34 17.15 39.71
CA PRO A 478 -7.16 18.11 40.44
C PRO A 478 -7.74 19.22 39.55
N THR A 479 -6.95 19.66 38.58
CA THR A 479 -7.41 20.50 37.46
C THR A 479 -7.01 19.87 36.12
N PRO A 480 -7.70 20.19 35.01
CA PRO A 480 -7.39 19.60 33.71
C PRO A 480 -5.96 19.83 33.21
N LEU A 481 -5.25 20.83 33.75
CA LEU A 481 -3.90 21.19 33.36
C LEU A 481 -2.84 20.89 34.42
N SER A 482 -3.20 20.42 35.62
CA SER A 482 -2.25 20.27 36.74
C SER A 482 -1.09 19.34 36.38
N ASN A 483 -1.37 18.13 35.87
CA ASN A 483 -0.34 17.18 35.48
C ASN A 483 0.52 17.70 34.30
N ILE A 484 -0.08 18.44 33.36
CA ILE A 484 0.62 19.03 32.21
C ILE A 484 1.58 20.11 32.71
N LYS A 485 1.10 21.00 33.60
CA LYS A 485 1.93 22.01 34.27
C LYS A 485 3.07 21.36 35.05
N GLY A 486 2.81 20.24 35.72
CA GLY A 486 3.84 19.41 36.37
C GLY A 486 4.92 18.95 35.40
N MET A 487 4.55 18.47 34.22
CA MET A 487 5.52 18.01 33.21
C MET A 487 6.28 19.15 32.51
N VAL A 488 5.76 20.38 32.53
CA VAL A 488 6.44 21.56 31.98
C VAL A 488 7.37 22.20 33.03
N MET A 489 6.85 22.42 34.23
CA MET A 489 7.52 23.20 35.29
C MET A 489 8.33 22.34 36.27
N GLY A 490 7.99 21.05 36.41
CA GLY A 490 8.58 20.10 37.35
C GLY A 490 7.83 19.93 38.67
N TRP A 491 6.91 20.84 38.99
CA TRP A 491 6.12 20.86 40.23
C TRP A 491 4.71 20.34 39.97
N ASP A 492 4.35 19.19 40.57
CA ASP A 492 3.04 18.56 40.44
C ASP A 492 2.16 18.84 41.68
N GLU A 493 0.86 18.95 41.47
CA GLU A 493 -0.15 19.15 42.53
C GLU A 493 -0.69 17.77 42.93
N VAL A 494 -0.25 17.26 44.10
CA VAL A 494 -0.56 15.90 44.57
C VAL A 494 -1.59 15.94 45.69
N GLU A 495 -2.61 15.07 45.65
CA GLU A 495 -3.60 14.91 46.72
C GLU A 495 -2.92 14.42 48.02
N VAL A 496 -3.28 15.03 49.16
CA VAL A 496 -2.82 14.62 50.49
C VAL A 496 -3.79 13.57 51.03
N GLY A 497 -3.42 12.29 51.05
CA GLY A 497 -4.31 11.27 51.61
C GLY A 497 -4.30 11.29 53.14
N HIS A 498 -5.47 11.05 53.72
CA HIS A 498 -5.72 11.02 55.17
C HIS A 498 -5.04 9.86 55.92
N SER A 499 -4.18 9.07 55.27
CA SER A 499 -3.49 7.93 55.89
C SER A 499 -2.20 8.32 56.62
N ALA A 500 -1.74 9.57 56.52
CA ALA A 500 -0.58 10.09 57.24
C ALA A 500 -1.00 10.90 58.49
N ALA A 501 -1.86 10.34 59.34
CA ALA A 501 -1.92 10.80 60.72
C ALA A 501 -0.58 10.42 61.39
N ALA A 502 0.27 11.41 61.61
CA ALA A 502 1.54 11.27 62.31
C ALA A 502 1.37 10.49 63.63
N PRO A 503 2.30 9.60 64.02
CA PRO A 503 2.27 9.05 65.36
C PRO A 503 2.40 10.23 66.34
N ALA A 504 1.41 10.37 67.22
CA ALA A 504 1.45 11.31 68.32
C ALA A 504 2.77 11.12 69.08
N GLN A 505 3.57 12.18 69.16
CA GLN A 505 4.64 12.28 70.14
C GLN A 505 3.97 12.19 71.51
N THR A 506 4.12 11.05 72.17
CA THR A 506 3.91 10.92 73.61
C THR A 506 5.23 11.27 74.29
N ASP A 507 5.18 12.31 75.13
CA ASP A 507 6.25 12.78 76.02
C ASP A 507 6.90 11.68 76.87
#